data_AF-A0A7Y8JJF9-F1
#
_entry.id   AF-A0A7Y8JJF9-F1
#
_cell.length_a   1.000
_cell.length_b   1.000
_cell.length_c   1.000
_cell.angle_alpha   90.00
_cell.angle_beta   90.00
_cell.angle_gamma   90.00
#
_symmetry.space_group_name_H-M   'P 1'
#
loop_
_entity.id
_entity.type
_entity.pdbx_description
1 polymer ?
#
loop_
_entity_poly.entity_id
_entity_poly.type
_entity_poly.pdbx_seq_one_letter_code
_entity_poly.pdbx_strand_id
1 'polypeptide(L)'
;MSNGKIVQVIGAVVDVQFPRESMPKVFDALKMSNPELTFEVQQQMGDGVVRTIAMGSTDSLRRGMDVLATGSPIQVPVGQATLGRIMNVLGETIDEQGPIGTELRMPIHRKAPAFDEQAANVEILETGIKVIDLIMPIAKGGKIGLFGGAGVGKTVTLMELIRNIAVQHSGFSVFAGVGER
;
A
#
# COMPACT_ATOMS: atom_id res chain seq x y z
N MET A 1 17.76 0.87 -16.88
CA MET A 1 17.60 0.01 -15.68
C MET A 1 18.99 -0.43 -15.25
N SER A 2 19.35 -0.27 -13.99
CA SER A 2 20.61 -0.78 -13.45
C SER A 2 20.38 -2.16 -12.84
N ASN A 3 21.39 -3.03 -12.98
CA ASN A 3 21.39 -4.34 -12.36
C ASN A 3 22.21 -4.29 -11.09
N GLY A 4 21.66 -4.82 -10.01
CA GLY A 4 22.33 -5.06 -8.75
C GLY A 4 22.45 -6.55 -8.47
N LYS A 5 23.28 -6.91 -7.48
CA LYS A 5 23.44 -8.29 -7.03
C LYS A 5 23.12 -8.41 -5.55
N ILE A 6 22.42 -9.47 -5.16
CA ILE A 6 22.16 -9.76 -3.75
C ILE A 6 23.50 -10.02 -3.04
N VAL A 7 23.77 -9.30 -1.95
CA VAL A 7 24.98 -9.50 -1.12
C VAL A 7 24.66 -10.14 0.23
N GLN A 8 23.45 -9.95 0.74
CA GLN A 8 23.03 -10.52 2.03
C GLN A 8 21.52 -10.75 2.07
N VAL A 9 21.09 -11.81 2.77
CA VAL A 9 19.69 -12.16 3.01
C VAL A 9 19.54 -12.49 4.51
N ILE A 10 18.68 -11.74 5.22
CA ILE A 10 18.35 -11.94 6.63
C ILE A 10 16.82 -11.89 6.79
N GLY A 11 16.17 -13.05 6.72
CA GLY A 11 14.70 -13.10 6.65
C GLY A 11 14.19 -12.26 5.48
N ALA A 12 13.19 -11.40 5.73
CA ALA A 12 12.64 -10.50 4.72
C ALA A 12 13.58 -9.33 4.33
N VAL A 13 14.67 -9.10 5.08
CA VAL A 13 15.64 -8.04 4.79
C VAL A 13 16.69 -8.55 3.82
N VAL A 14 16.80 -7.90 2.67
CA VAL A 14 17.75 -8.28 1.61
C VAL A 14 18.59 -7.07 1.23
N ASP A 15 19.91 -7.22 1.33
CA ASP A 15 20.84 -6.18 0.91
C ASP A 15 21.30 -6.48 -0.53
N VAL A 16 21.20 -5.47 -1.40
CA VAL A 16 21.51 -5.55 -2.83
C VAL A 16 22.56 -4.49 -3.17
N GLN A 17 23.62 -4.89 -3.85
CA GLN A 17 24.68 -4.00 -4.29
C GLN A 17 24.46 -3.59 -5.75
N PHE A 18 24.42 -2.29 -6.00
CA PHE A 18 24.38 -1.67 -7.33
C PHE A 18 25.68 -0.92 -7.61
N PRO A 19 26.00 -0.65 -8.90
CA PRO A 19 27.05 0.31 -9.24
C PRO A 19 26.75 1.68 -8.62
N ARG A 20 27.76 2.32 -8.03
CA ARG A 20 27.62 3.56 -7.23
C ARG A 20 26.89 4.69 -7.96
N GLU A 21 27.08 4.80 -9.26
CA GLU A 21 26.45 5.84 -10.11
C GLU A 21 24.97 5.59 -10.40
N SER A 22 24.49 4.38 -10.10
CA SER A 22 23.15 3.90 -10.46
C SER A 22 22.39 3.32 -9.28
N MET A 23 22.70 3.82 -8.08
CA MET A 23 22.10 3.37 -6.82
C MET A 23 20.62 3.81 -6.75
N PRO A 24 19.68 2.87 -6.54
CA PRO A 24 18.26 3.19 -6.38
C PRO A 24 17.99 4.08 -5.16
N LYS A 25 16.93 4.88 -5.22
CA LYS A 25 16.52 5.76 -4.12
C LYS A 25 15.77 4.99 -3.04
N VAL A 26 15.70 5.57 -1.85
CA VAL A 26 14.79 5.08 -0.81
C VAL A 26 13.35 5.13 -1.36
N PHE A 27 12.61 4.06 -1.09
CA PHE A 27 11.27 3.74 -1.61
C PHE A 27 11.19 3.28 -3.06
N ASP A 28 12.30 3.20 -3.81
CA ASP A 28 12.27 2.59 -5.13
C ASP A 28 11.99 1.08 -5.01
N ALA A 29 11.17 0.57 -5.94
CA ALA A 29 10.95 -0.86 -6.09
C ALA A 29 12.11 -1.48 -6.89
N LEU A 30 12.50 -2.69 -6.49
CA LEU A 30 13.39 -3.55 -7.25
C LEU A 30 12.66 -4.81 -7.66
N LYS A 31 13.00 -5.39 -8.81
CA LYS A 31 12.36 -6.61 -9.33
C LYS A 31 13.38 -7.68 -9.65
N MET A 32 13.00 -8.92 -9.37
CA MET A 32 13.69 -10.12 -9.82
C MET A 32 12.68 -11.00 -10.55
N SER A 33 13.12 -11.69 -11.61
CA SER A 33 12.26 -12.52 -12.46
C SER A 33 12.33 -14.01 -12.14
N ASN A 34 13.35 -14.47 -11.41
CA ASN A 34 13.50 -15.88 -11.06
C ASN A 34 14.17 -16.06 -9.69
N PRO A 35 13.40 -16.27 -8.60
CA PRO A 35 11.93 -16.22 -8.54
C PRO A 35 11.37 -14.81 -8.83
N GLU A 36 10.09 -14.73 -9.22
CA GLU A 36 9.40 -13.44 -9.32
C GLU A 36 9.21 -12.87 -7.92
N LEU A 37 9.93 -11.78 -7.62
CA LEU A 37 9.91 -11.15 -6.32
C LEU A 37 10.17 -9.64 -6.45
N THR A 38 9.36 -8.87 -5.73
CA THR A 38 9.54 -7.42 -5.62
C THR A 38 10.15 -7.09 -4.27
N PHE A 39 11.09 -6.14 -4.26
CA PHE A 39 11.69 -5.59 -3.06
C PHE A 39 11.45 -4.08 -3.02
N GLU A 40 11.41 -3.49 -1.83
CA GLU A 40 11.39 -2.04 -1.66
C GLU A 40 12.63 -1.58 -0.91
N VAL A 41 13.33 -0.59 -1.45
CA VAL A 41 14.50 0.00 -0.81
C VAL A 41 14.08 0.80 0.43
N GLN A 42 14.63 0.44 1.58
CA GLN A 42 14.38 1.15 2.85
C GLN A 42 15.54 2.05 3.26
N GLN A 43 16.77 1.70 2.87
CA GLN A 43 17.95 2.45 3.30
C GLN A 43 19.09 2.29 2.30
N GLN A 44 19.91 3.33 2.16
CA GLN A 44 21.20 3.27 1.47
C GLN A 44 22.31 3.11 2.52
N MET A 45 23.04 1.99 2.49
CA MET A 45 24.02 1.63 3.52
C MET A 45 25.41 2.21 3.24
N GLY A 46 25.69 2.60 1.99
CA GLY A 46 27.02 3.00 1.52
C GLY A 46 27.61 1.96 0.56
N ASP A 47 28.69 2.32 -0.13
CA ASP A 47 29.41 1.44 -1.08
C ASP A 47 28.54 0.77 -2.16
N GLY A 48 27.48 1.46 -2.58
CA GLY A 48 26.52 0.98 -3.56
C GLY A 48 25.55 -0.07 -3.02
N VAL A 49 25.56 -0.36 -1.71
CA VAL A 49 24.65 -1.30 -1.07
C VAL A 49 23.38 -0.58 -0.62
N VAL A 50 22.24 -1.12 -1.02
CA VAL A 50 20.92 -0.73 -0.53
C VAL A 50 20.30 -1.86 0.27
N ARG A 51 19.68 -1.51 1.38
CA ARG A 51 18.89 -2.42 2.20
C ARG A 51 17.45 -2.38 1.78
N THR A 52 16.88 -3.55 1.51
CA THR A 52 15.52 -3.69 1.00
C THR A 52 14.70 -4.62 1.88
N ILE A 53 13.37 -4.50 1.77
CA ILE A 53 12.41 -5.45 2.31
C ILE A 53 11.75 -6.18 1.14
N ALA A 54 11.73 -7.51 1.19
CA ALA A 54 11.04 -8.34 0.22
C ALA A 54 9.52 -8.34 0.45
N MET A 55 8.74 -8.19 -0.64
CA MET A 55 7.28 -8.19 -0.63
C MET A 55 6.68 -9.59 -0.84
N GLY A 56 7.40 -10.62 -0.38
CA GLY A 56 7.07 -12.02 -0.57
C GLY A 56 8.07 -12.92 0.13
N SER A 57 7.98 -14.23 -0.11
CA SER A 57 8.94 -15.18 0.49
C SER A 57 10.35 -14.97 -0.07
N THR A 58 11.33 -14.93 0.83
CA THR A 58 12.77 -14.89 0.51
C THR A 58 13.38 -16.29 0.47
N ASP A 59 12.55 -17.34 0.50
CA ASP A 59 13.02 -18.70 0.35
C ASP A 59 13.75 -18.86 -0.98
N SER A 60 14.79 -19.68 -0.99
CA SER A 60 15.65 -19.96 -2.16
C SER A 60 16.50 -18.80 -2.70
N LEU A 61 16.41 -17.60 -2.12
CA LEU A 61 17.30 -16.49 -2.49
C LEU A 61 18.76 -16.81 -2.20
N ARG A 62 19.64 -16.41 -3.11
CA ARG A 62 21.08 -16.63 -3.01
C ARG A 62 21.84 -15.35 -3.33
N ARG A 63 23.00 -15.20 -2.69
CA ARG A 63 23.93 -14.13 -3.02
C ARG A 63 24.39 -14.24 -4.47
N GLY A 64 24.59 -13.11 -5.12
CA GLY A 64 25.00 -13.01 -6.52
C GLY A 64 23.85 -13.03 -7.53
N MET A 65 22.62 -13.33 -7.10
CA MET A 65 21.41 -13.23 -7.95
C MET A 65 21.19 -11.79 -8.39
N ASP A 66 20.74 -11.63 -9.64
CA ASP A 66 20.53 -10.33 -10.26
C ASP A 66 19.18 -9.73 -9.89
N VAL A 67 19.19 -8.44 -9.56
CA VAL A 67 18.02 -7.66 -9.17
C VAL A 67 17.99 -6.38 -10.00
N LEU A 68 16.85 -6.05 -10.56
CA LEU A 68 16.66 -4.91 -11.46
C LEU A 68 16.07 -3.72 -10.71
N ALA A 69 16.67 -2.55 -10.85
CA ALA A 69 16.09 -1.30 -10.36
C ALA A 69 14.98 -0.84 -11.31
N THR A 70 13.78 -0.60 -10.76
CA THR A 70 12.66 -0.06 -11.55
C THR A 70 12.76 1.45 -11.75
N GLY A 71 13.46 2.16 -10.85
CA GLY A 71 13.60 3.62 -10.86
C GLY A 71 12.35 4.38 -10.37
N SER A 72 11.37 3.66 -9.80
CA SER A 72 10.18 4.24 -9.20
C SER A 72 9.73 3.43 -7.99
N PRO A 73 8.91 3.99 -7.09
CA PRO A 73 8.26 3.20 -6.04
C PRO A 73 7.33 2.12 -6.58
N ILE A 74 6.85 1.24 -5.70
CA ILE A 74 5.77 0.30 -6.03
C ILE A 74 4.56 1.12 -6.52
N GLN A 75 4.03 0.74 -7.69
CA GLN A 75 2.89 1.42 -8.32
C GLN A 75 1.68 0.51 -8.42
N VAL A 76 0.56 0.96 -7.85
CA VAL A 76 -0.70 0.22 -7.82
C VAL A 76 -1.71 0.82 -8.79
N PRO A 77 -2.58 0.02 -9.42
CA PRO A 77 -3.62 0.53 -10.30
C PRO A 77 -4.64 1.35 -9.50
N VAL A 78 -5.17 2.41 -10.12
CA VAL A 78 -6.17 3.31 -9.51
C VAL A 78 -7.28 3.64 -10.50
N GLY A 79 -8.37 4.21 -9.99
CA GLY A 79 -9.53 4.66 -10.77
C GLY A 79 -10.75 3.75 -10.59
N GLN A 80 -11.84 4.05 -11.29
CA GLN A 80 -13.11 3.34 -11.09
C GLN A 80 -13.03 1.85 -11.45
N ALA A 81 -12.11 1.45 -12.33
CA ALA A 81 -11.89 0.04 -12.68
C ALA A 81 -11.42 -0.84 -11.50
N THR A 82 -10.91 -0.23 -10.42
CA THR A 82 -10.50 -0.98 -9.21
C THR A 82 -11.66 -1.28 -8.27
N LEU A 83 -12.85 -0.73 -8.51
CA LEU A 83 -14.00 -0.93 -7.63
C LEU A 83 -14.47 -2.39 -7.68
N GLY A 84 -14.71 -2.97 -6.50
CA GLY A 84 -15.13 -4.37 -6.37
C GLY A 84 -14.00 -5.40 -6.60
N ARG A 85 -12.77 -4.95 -6.84
CA ARG A 85 -11.60 -5.81 -7.05
C ARG A 85 -10.84 -6.05 -5.75
N ILE A 86 -10.18 -7.19 -5.63
CA ILE A 86 -9.27 -7.48 -4.52
C ILE A 86 -7.84 -7.48 -5.04
N MET A 87 -6.98 -6.68 -4.40
CA MET A 87 -5.57 -6.52 -4.79
C MET A 87 -4.63 -6.80 -3.63
N ASN A 88 -3.44 -7.32 -3.94
CA ASN A 88 -2.34 -7.41 -3.00
C ASN A 88 -1.58 -6.07 -2.89
N VAL A 89 -0.53 -6.02 -2.05
CA VAL A 89 0.31 -4.84 -1.82
C VAL A 89 1.02 -4.32 -3.09
N LEU A 90 1.25 -5.19 -4.08
CA LEU A 90 1.88 -4.85 -5.35
C LEU A 90 0.86 -4.32 -6.39
N GLY A 91 -0.43 -4.32 -6.05
CA GLY A 91 -1.52 -3.94 -6.95
C GLY A 91 -1.89 -5.04 -7.94
N GLU A 92 -1.52 -6.28 -7.66
CA GLU A 92 -1.90 -7.45 -8.45
C GLU A 92 -3.22 -8.00 -7.94
N THR A 93 -4.08 -8.45 -8.86
CA THR A 93 -5.40 -9.00 -8.54
C THR A 93 -5.28 -10.38 -7.94
N ILE A 94 -6.00 -10.62 -6.84
CA ILE A 94 -6.06 -11.91 -6.16
C ILE A 94 -7.49 -12.48 -6.10
N ASP A 95 -8.41 -11.90 -6.87
CA ASP A 95 -9.84 -12.24 -6.91
C ASP A 95 -10.23 -13.16 -8.08
N GLU A 96 -9.26 -13.65 -8.86
CA GLU A 96 -9.47 -14.51 -10.05
C GLU A 96 -10.34 -13.88 -11.16
N GLN A 97 -10.60 -12.57 -11.13
CA GLN A 97 -11.43 -11.87 -12.13
C GLN A 97 -10.63 -11.26 -13.29
N GLY A 98 -9.42 -11.77 -13.55
CA GLY A 98 -8.51 -11.26 -14.59
C GLY A 98 -7.89 -9.90 -14.25
N PRO A 99 -7.21 -9.22 -15.20
CA PRO A 99 -6.52 -7.96 -14.93
C PRO A 99 -7.50 -6.80 -14.68
N ILE A 100 -7.01 -5.73 -14.03
CA ILE A 100 -7.76 -4.48 -13.88
C ILE A 100 -7.62 -3.67 -15.18
N GLY A 101 -8.76 -3.24 -15.75
CA GLY A 101 -8.82 -2.48 -17.00
C GLY A 101 -8.40 -1.01 -16.90
N THR A 102 -7.41 -0.68 -16.06
CA THR A 102 -6.86 0.68 -15.93
C THR A 102 -5.37 0.68 -16.23
N GLU A 103 -4.94 1.62 -17.06
CA GLU A 103 -3.51 1.89 -17.30
C GLU A 103 -2.94 2.86 -16.25
N LEU A 104 -3.81 3.60 -15.56
CA LEU A 104 -3.38 4.58 -14.57
C LEU A 104 -2.91 3.87 -13.30
N ARG A 105 -1.62 4.06 -12.98
CA ARG A 105 -0.99 3.58 -11.75
C ARG A 105 -0.44 4.75 -10.96
N MET A 106 -0.51 4.65 -9.64
CA MET A 106 0.05 5.65 -8.72
C MET A 106 1.04 5.00 -7.75
N PRO A 107 2.10 5.72 -7.34
CA PRO A 107 3.04 5.22 -6.34
C PRO A 107 2.37 5.15 -4.97
N ILE A 108 2.68 4.11 -4.20
CA ILE A 108 2.17 3.93 -2.82
C ILE A 108 2.75 4.96 -1.84
N HIS A 109 3.94 5.48 -2.15
CA HIS A 109 4.60 6.52 -1.36
C HIS A 109 4.35 7.89 -1.97
N ARG A 110 3.61 8.74 -1.25
CA ARG A 110 3.31 10.12 -1.64
C ARG A 110 3.50 11.05 -0.44
N LYS A 111 3.90 12.29 -0.73
CA LYS A 111 3.94 13.33 0.31
C LYS A 111 2.51 13.58 0.81
N ALA A 112 2.40 13.88 2.11
CA ALA A 112 1.16 14.37 2.67
C ALA A 112 0.79 15.72 2.01
N PRO A 113 -0.52 16.08 1.99
CA PRO A 113 -0.97 17.38 1.52
C PRO A 113 -0.23 18.53 2.22
N ALA A 114 0.08 19.58 1.46
CA ALA A 114 0.72 20.78 2.00
C ALA A 114 -0.24 21.58 2.89
N PHE A 115 0.29 22.49 3.71
CA PHE A 115 -0.50 23.25 4.68
C PHE A 115 -1.59 24.11 4.02
N ASP A 116 -1.30 24.68 2.86
CA ASP A 116 -2.21 25.49 2.05
C ASP A 116 -3.30 24.67 1.33
N GLU A 117 -3.12 23.34 1.22
CA GLU A 117 -4.13 22.41 0.70
C GLU A 117 -5.09 21.92 1.80
N GLN A 118 -4.83 22.23 3.08
CA GLN A 118 -5.67 21.78 4.19
C GLN A 118 -6.95 22.60 4.26
N ALA A 119 -8.09 21.91 4.38
CA ALA A 119 -9.37 22.56 4.57
C ALA A 119 -9.43 23.23 5.95
N ALA A 120 -9.82 24.51 5.99
CA ALA A 120 -9.99 25.26 7.23
C ALA A 120 -11.31 24.91 7.95
N ASN A 121 -12.30 24.38 7.23
CA ASN A 121 -13.63 24.12 7.75
C ASN A 121 -13.79 22.66 8.18
N VAL A 122 -14.37 22.47 9.36
CA VAL A 122 -14.75 21.15 9.87
C VAL A 122 -16.20 20.87 9.47
N GLU A 123 -16.39 20.00 8.49
CA GLU A 123 -17.71 19.48 8.10
C GLU A 123 -17.98 18.14 8.81
N ILE A 124 -19.22 17.91 9.22
CA ILE A 124 -19.63 16.63 9.80
C ILE A 124 -19.96 15.64 8.66
N LEU A 125 -19.51 14.39 8.82
CA LEU A 125 -19.90 13.25 8.02
C LEU A 125 -21.07 12.54 8.71
N GLU A 126 -22.27 12.73 8.18
CA GLU A 126 -23.45 12.01 8.66
C GLU A 126 -23.38 10.54 8.25
N THR A 127 -23.40 9.65 9.26
CA THR A 127 -23.24 8.19 9.06
C THR A 127 -24.56 7.44 8.97
N GLY A 128 -25.66 8.03 9.46
CA GLY A 128 -26.95 7.37 9.62
C GLY A 128 -27.02 6.46 10.86
N ILE A 129 -25.95 6.40 11.66
CA ILE A 129 -25.89 5.59 12.88
C ILE A 129 -26.10 6.52 14.07
N LYS A 130 -27.30 6.47 14.68
CA LYS A 130 -27.74 7.40 15.74
C LYS A 130 -26.71 7.62 16.85
N VAL A 131 -26.08 6.56 17.35
CA VAL A 131 -25.09 6.69 18.45
C VAL A 131 -23.83 7.40 18.00
N ILE A 132 -23.42 7.22 16.74
CA ILE A 132 -22.26 7.90 16.15
C ILE A 132 -22.62 9.37 15.91
N ASP A 133 -23.69 9.63 15.18
CA ASP A 133 -24.06 10.99 14.78
C ASP A 133 -24.40 11.90 15.98
N LEU A 134 -24.94 11.33 17.08
CA LEU A 134 -25.31 12.10 18.26
C LEU A 134 -24.17 12.26 19.28
N ILE A 135 -23.44 11.18 19.59
CA ILE A 135 -22.49 11.17 20.72
C ILE A 135 -21.05 11.38 20.25
N MET A 136 -20.70 10.87 19.06
CA MET A 136 -19.34 10.93 18.52
C MET A 136 -19.34 11.28 17.02
N PRO A 137 -19.84 12.47 16.64
CA PRO A 137 -19.94 12.85 15.24
C PRO A 137 -18.56 12.84 14.57
N ILE A 138 -18.52 12.32 13.36
CA ILE A 138 -17.29 12.17 12.59
C ILE A 138 -17.09 13.44 11.75
N ALA A 139 -15.89 14.02 11.79
CA ALA A 139 -15.51 15.07 10.85
C ALA A 139 -15.11 14.46 9.49
N LYS A 140 -15.54 15.06 8.38
CA LYS A 140 -15.05 14.71 7.03
C LYS A 140 -13.53 14.91 6.97
N GLY A 141 -12.82 13.94 6.39
CA GLY A 141 -11.35 13.90 6.38
C GLY A 141 -10.71 13.57 7.73
N GLY A 142 -11.52 13.34 8.77
CA GLY A 142 -11.06 12.93 10.09
C GLY A 142 -10.57 11.47 10.13
N LYS A 143 -9.86 11.13 11.22
CA LYS A 143 -9.41 9.76 11.52
C LYS A 143 -10.19 9.24 12.70
N ILE A 144 -10.66 7.99 12.62
CA ILE A 144 -11.51 7.37 13.64
C ILE A 144 -10.88 6.04 14.05
N GLY A 145 -10.85 5.75 15.34
CA GLY A 145 -10.48 4.44 15.87
C GLY A 145 -11.71 3.63 16.26
N LEU A 146 -11.85 2.41 15.72
CA LEU A 146 -12.88 1.47 16.12
C LEU A 146 -12.29 0.41 17.06
N PHE A 147 -12.29 0.71 18.36
CA PHE A 147 -11.72 -0.17 19.38
C PHE A 147 -12.73 -1.22 19.82
N GLY A 148 -12.32 -2.49 19.86
CA GLY A 148 -13.20 -3.57 20.32
C GLY A 148 -12.57 -4.96 20.27
N GLY A 149 -13.08 -5.88 21.08
CA GLY A 149 -12.65 -7.28 21.14
C GLY A 149 -13.21 -8.15 20.00
N ALA A 150 -13.06 -9.46 20.12
CA ALA A 150 -13.71 -10.41 19.21
C ALA A 150 -15.22 -10.41 19.41
N GLY A 151 -16.01 -10.53 18.33
CA GLY A 151 -17.47 -10.67 18.41
C GLY A 151 -18.26 -9.41 18.75
N VAL A 152 -17.63 -8.25 18.96
CA VAL A 152 -18.34 -7.00 19.34
C VAL A 152 -18.98 -6.25 18.16
N GLY A 153 -19.01 -6.84 16.96
CA GLY A 153 -19.66 -6.25 15.79
C GLY A 153 -18.81 -5.26 14.98
N LYS A 154 -17.49 -5.17 15.17
CA LYS A 154 -16.62 -4.22 14.41
C LYS A 154 -16.82 -4.30 12.90
N THR A 155 -16.78 -5.51 12.35
CA THR A 155 -16.94 -5.74 10.90
C THR A 155 -18.34 -5.33 10.43
N VAL A 156 -19.37 -5.58 11.23
CA VAL A 156 -20.76 -5.19 10.92
C VAL A 156 -20.89 -3.67 10.90
N THR A 157 -20.33 -2.97 11.90
CA THR A 157 -20.31 -1.51 11.93
C THR A 157 -19.58 -0.93 10.72
N LEU A 158 -18.45 -1.51 10.34
CA LEU A 158 -17.68 -1.05 9.18
C LEU A 158 -18.42 -1.28 7.85
N MET A 159 -19.06 -2.44 7.67
CA MET A 159 -19.90 -2.70 6.50
C MET A 159 -21.09 -1.73 6.41
N GLU A 160 -21.72 -1.42 7.54
CA GLU A 160 -22.84 -0.47 7.59
C GLU A 160 -22.40 0.95 7.24
N LEU A 161 -21.22 1.38 7.72
CA LEU A 161 -20.63 2.66 7.33
C LEU A 161 -20.36 2.73 5.82
N ILE A 162 -19.77 1.69 5.23
CA ILE A 162 -19.53 1.61 3.79
C ILE A 162 -20.85 1.75 3.02
N ARG A 163 -21.88 1.01 3.43
CA ARG A 163 -23.20 1.04 2.81
C ARG A 163 -23.82 2.43 2.86
N ASN A 164 -23.83 3.06 4.04
CA ASN A 164 -24.49 4.36 4.21
C ASN A 164 -23.74 5.48 3.49
N ILE A 165 -22.39 5.46 3.47
CA ILE A 165 -21.60 6.42 2.70
C ILE A 165 -21.84 6.26 1.19
N ALA A 166 -21.89 5.03 0.68
CA ALA A 166 -22.15 4.78 -0.73
C ALA A 166 -23.54 5.25 -1.16
N VAL A 167 -24.57 4.99 -0.34
CA VAL A 167 -25.97 5.33 -0.66
C VAL A 167 -26.26 6.83 -0.48
N GLN A 168 -25.77 7.45 0.59
CA GLN A 168 -26.14 8.82 0.96
C GLN A 168 -25.22 9.88 0.34
N HIS A 169 -23.93 9.59 0.24
CA HIS A 169 -22.91 10.58 -0.15
C HIS A 169 -22.32 10.32 -1.55
N SER A 170 -22.82 9.31 -2.28
CA SER A 170 -22.28 8.87 -3.58
C SER A 170 -20.76 8.66 -3.55
N GLY A 171 -20.22 8.32 -2.38
CA GLY A 171 -18.79 8.14 -2.15
C GLY A 171 -18.35 6.70 -2.42
N PHE A 172 -17.10 6.54 -2.83
CA PHE A 172 -16.46 5.22 -2.89
C PHE A 172 -15.78 4.91 -1.56
N SER A 173 -15.77 3.62 -1.18
CA SER A 173 -15.05 3.12 -0.02
C SER A 173 -13.92 2.20 -0.45
N VAL A 174 -12.80 2.28 0.27
CA VAL A 174 -11.66 1.37 0.11
C VAL A 174 -11.45 0.65 1.44
N PHE A 175 -11.38 -0.67 1.39
CA PHE A 175 -11.03 -1.49 2.54
C PHE A 175 -9.59 -1.99 2.40
N ALA A 176 -8.78 -1.81 3.45
CA ALA A 176 -7.40 -2.29 3.51
C ALA A 176 -7.26 -3.27 4.68
N GLY A 177 -7.29 -4.57 4.38
CA GLY A 177 -7.11 -5.63 5.37
C GLY A 177 -5.63 -5.80 5.73
N VAL A 178 -5.20 -5.22 6.84
CA VAL A 178 -3.79 -5.28 7.30
C VAL A 178 -3.64 -6.37 8.35
N GLY A 179 -3.02 -7.50 7.99
CA GLY A 179 -2.78 -8.62 8.91
C GLY A 179 -4.07 -9.31 9.38
N GLU A 180 -5.14 -9.20 8.60
CA GLU A 180 -6.42 -9.86 8.87
C GLU A 180 -6.39 -11.35 8.48
N ARG A 181 -7.35 -12.12 9.00
CA ARG A 181 -7.53 -13.56 8.72
C ARG A 181 -8.61 -13.77 7.68
#